data_AF-A0A535F9M3-F1
#
_entry.id   AF-A0A535F9M3-F1
#
_cell.length_a   1.000
_cell.length_b   1.000
_cell.length_c   1.000
_cell.angle_alpha   90.00
_cell.angle_beta   90.00
_cell.angle_gamma   90.00
#
_symmetry.space_group_name_H-M   'P 1'
#
loop_
_entity.id
_entity.type
_entity.pdbx_description
1 polymer ?
#
loop_
_entity_poly.entity_id
_entity_poly.type
_entity_poly.pdbx_seq_one_letter_code
_entity_poly.pdbx_strand_id
1 'polypeptide(L)'
;MSESLLFMQRGITPPNAELCFKHIGSGIFKIPIDNNTNTYRVVVAVKLGEKIYVLHAFQKKSPRDRETRKEDMDLIEKRYQRAQRMSKS
;
A
#
# COMPACT_ATOMS: atom_id res chain seq x y z
N MET A 1 13.42 -1.49 -4.86
CA MET A 1 12.18 -1.04 -5.52
C MET A 1 11.53 -2.11 -6.41
N SER A 2 12.20 -3.21 -6.79
CA SER A 2 11.67 -4.15 -7.81
C SER A 2 10.95 -5.40 -7.27
N GLU A 3 11.36 -5.98 -6.14
CA GLU A 3 10.88 -7.33 -5.79
C GLU A 3 9.48 -7.36 -5.17
N SER A 4 9.15 -6.44 -4.26
CA SER A 4 7.89 -6.53 -3.51
C SER A 4 6.64 -6.39 -4.40
N LEU A 5 6.66 -5.47 -5.38
CA LEU A 5 5.56 -5.32 -6.33
C LEU A 5 5.48 -6.51 -7.30
N LEU A 6 6.63 -7.04 -7.73
CA LEU A 6 6.70 -8.23 -8.58
C LEU A 6 6.12 -9.46 -7.86
N PHE A 7 6.44 -9.65 -6.57
CA PHE A 7 5.84 -10.69 -5.76
C PHE A 7 4.33 -10.53 -5.67
N MET A 8 3.84 -9.33 -5.37
CA MET A 8 2.40 -9.10 -5.33
C MET A 8 1.72 -9.41 -6.66
N GLN A 9 2.32 -9.02 -7.79
CA GLN A 9 1.79 -9.31 -9.14
C GLN A 9 1.69 -10.81 -9.40
N ARG A 10 2.65 -11.59 -8.92
CA ARG A 10 2.63 -13.06 -8.96
C ARG A 10 1.70 -13.70 -7.92
N GLY A 11 0.98 -12.88 -7.13
CA GLY A 11 0.10 -13.35 -6.07
C GLY A 11 0.83 -13.75 -4.78
N ILE A 12 2.12 -13.45 -4.67
CA ILE A 12 2.96 -13.73 -3.51
C ILE A 12 2.97 -12.49 -2.62
N THR A 13 2.60 -12.62 -1.34
CA THR A 13 2.76 -11.52 -0.39
C THR A 13 4.24 -11.37 -0.05
N PRO A 14 4.87 -10.21 -0.31
CA PRO A 14 6.28 -10.02 0.01
C PRO A 14 6.48 -10.04 1.53
N PRO A 15 7.65 -10.52 2.03
CA PRO A 15 7.88 -10.75 3.46
C PRO A 15 7.81 -9.46 4.29
N ASN A 16 8.04 -8.31 3.66
CA ASN A 16 7.97 -7.00 4.29
C ASN A 16 6.59 -6.33 4.15
N ALA A 17 5.61 -6.92 3.44
CA ALA A 17 4.27 -6.34 3.37
C ALA A 17 3.49 -6.59 4.67
N GLU A 18 2.93 -5.52 5.19
CA GLU A 18 2.07 -5.55 6.36
C GLU A 18 0.61 -5.34 5.94
N LEU A 19 -0.29 -6.24 6.35
CA LEU A 19 -1.73 -6.00 6.22
C LEU A 19 -2.13 -4.82 7.09
N CYS A 20 -2.77 -3.83 6.49
CA CYS A 20 -3.14 -2.57 7.14
C CYS A 20 -4.57 -2.18 6.82
N PHE A 21 -5.10 -1.21 7.56
CA PHE A 21 -6.35 -0.52 7.22
C PHE A 21 -7.57 -1.43 7.04
N LYS A 22 -7.71 -2.45 7.90
CA LYS A 22 -8.85 -3.39 7.90
C LYS A 22 -10.23 -2.70 7.99
N HIS A 23 -10.29 -1.50 8.55
CA HIS A 23 -11.52 -0.70 8.63
C HIS A 23 -11.89 -0.03 7.29
N ILE A 24 -10.93 0.20 6.39
CA ILE A 24 -11.16 0.73 5.04
C ILE A 24 -11.55 -0.41 4.09
N GLY A 25 -10.87 -1.54 4.19
CA GLY A 25 -11.12 -2.71 3.34
C GLY A 25 -10.18 -3.86 3.65
N SER A 26 -10.53 -5.04 3.14
CA SER A 26 -9.66 -6.22 3.20
C SER A 26 -8.61 -6.18 2.09
N GLY A 27 -7.46 -6.82 2.34
CA GLY A 27 -6.41 -6.99 1.33
C GLY A 27 -5.64 -5.70 0.99
N ILE A 28 -5.67 -4.69 1.87
CA ILE A 28 -4.80 -3.52 1.74
C ILE A 28 -3.46 -3.81 2.43
N PHE A 29 -2.38 -3.65 1.67
CA PHE A 29 -1.02 -3.92 2.10
C PHE A 29 -0.22 -2.62 2.16
N LYS A 30 0.61 -2.50 3.19
CA LYS A 30 1.63 -1.48 3.34
C LYS A 30 2.97 -2.13 3.03
N ILE A 31 3.65 -1.65 1.99
CA ILE A 31 4.96 -2.13 1.59
C ILE A 31 5.98 -1.06 1.96
N PRO A 32 6.82 -1.33 2.96
CA PRO A 32 7.95 -0.49 3.25
C PRO A 32 9.05 -0.63 2.20
N ILE A 33 9.63 0.50 1.82
CA ILE A 33 10.76 0.58 0.91
C ILE A 33 11.84 1.42 1.59
N ASP A 34 12.90 0.74 2.00
CA ASP A 34 14.12 1.40 2.45
C ASP A 34 14.77 2.13 1.28
N ASN A 35 14.97 3.43 1.47
CA ASN A 35 15.81 4.23 0.60
C ASN A 35 17.03 4.64 1.41
N ASN A 36 18.24 4.33 0.94
CA ASN A 36 19.51 4.53 1.63
C ASN A 36 19.79 6.00 2.05
N THR A 37 18.92 6.94 1.68
CA THR A 37 19.02 8.38 1.93
C THR A 37 18.10 8.86 3.06
N ASN A 38 18.09 8.13 4.18
CA ASN A 38 17.45 8.55 5.45
C ASN A 38 15.92 8.71 5.37
N THR A 39 15.28 7.95 4.47
CA THR A 39 13.90 8.16 4.09
C THR A 39 13.20 6.83 3.85
N TYR A 40 12.13 6.55 4.59
CA TYR A 40 11.36 5.33 4.41
C TYR A 40 10.14 5.61 3.53
N ARG A 41 10.11 5.02 2.33
CA ARG A 41 8.93 5.15 1.46
C ARG A 41 7.96 4.04 1.79
N VAL A 42 6.68 4.36 1.76
CA VAL A 42 5.61 3.39 1.99
C VAL A 42 4.72 3.40 0.77
N VAL A 43 4.50 2.22 0.20
CA VAL A 43 3.50 2.01 -0.84
C VAL A 43 2.31 1.30 -0.23
N VAL A 44 1.12 1.87 -0.39
CA VAL A 44 -0.14 1.25 0.01
C VAL A 44 -0.80 0.71 -1.25
N ALA A 45 -1.05 -0.59 -1.29
CA ALA A 45 -1.63 -1.26 -2.46
C ALA A 45 -2.74 -2.24 -2.06
N VAL A 46 -3.64 -2.52 -3.01
CA VAL A 46 -4.70 -3.51 -2.85
C VAL A 46 -4.78 -4.41 -4.06
N LYS A 47 -5.02 -5.71 -3.84
CA LYS A 47 -5.29 -6.68 -4.91
C LYS A 47 -6.80 -6.87 -5.03
N LEU A 48 -7.36 -6.53 -6.20
CA LEU A 48 -8.77 -6.70 -6.53
C LEU A 48 -8.87 -7.62 -7.76
N GLY A 49 -9.27 -8.88 -7.53
CA GLY A 49 -9.21 -9.92 -8.56
C GLY A 49 -7.78 -10.16 -9.02
N GLU A 50 -7.55 -10.04 -10.33
CA GLU A 50 -6.23 -10.22 -10.95
C GLU A 50 -5.41 -8.92 -11.03
N LYS A 51 -6.00 -7.78 -10.63
CA LYS A 51 -5.37 -6.45 -10.75
C LYS A 51 -4.85 -5.97 -9.40
N ILE A 52 -3.72 -5.27 -9.42
CA ILE A 52 -3.15 -4.59 -8.26
C ILE A 52 -3.27 -3.09 -8.47
N TYR A 53 -3.81 -2.41 -7.46
CA TYR A 53 -3.95 -0.97 -7.44
C TYR A 53 -3.02 -0.39 -6.39
N VAL A 54 -2.08 0.45 -6.81
CA VAL A 54 -1.31 1.28 -5.89
C VAL A 54 -2.20 2.46 -5.49
N LEU A 55 -2.62 2.48 -4.22
CA LEU A 55 -3.50 3.51 -3.67
C LEU A 55 -2.70 4.76 -3.31
N HIS A 56 -1.54 4.63 -2.70
CA HIS A 56 -0.74 5.79 -2.29
C HIS A 56 0.72 5.41 -2.12
N ALA A 57 1.60 6.39 -2.30
CA ALA A 57 3.01 6.27 -1.99
C ALA A 57 3.46 7.53 -1.24
N PHE A 58 4.00 7.37 -0.03
CA PHE A 58 4.37 8.50 0.80
C PHE A 58 5.67 8.24 1.56
N GLN A 59 6.22 9.33 2.08
CA GLN A 59 7.48 9.35 2.79
C GLN A 59 7.25 9.40 4.30
N LYS A 60 7.66 8.36 5.02
CA LYS A 60 7.78 8.41 6.48
C LYS A 60 9.09 9.08 6.89
N LYS A 61 9.04 9.78 8.03
CA LYS A 61 10.21 10.40 8.65
C LYS A 61 11.09 9.37 9.35
N SER A 62 10.50 8.34 9.95
CA SER A 62 11.22 7.23 10.58
C SER A 62 10.60 5.87 10.22
N PRO A 63 11.40 4.79 10.14
CA PRO A 63 10.90 3.42 10.00
C PRO A 63 9.94 3.03 11.13
N ARG A 64 10.14 3.57 12.35
CA ARG A 64 9.35 3.26 13.54
C ARG A 64 8.04 4.05 13.62
N ASP A 65 7.83 5.06 12.78
CA ASP A 65 6.58 5.83 12.78
C ASP A 65 5.43 4.93 12.31
N ARG A 66 4.64 4.41 13.25
CA ARG A 66 3.52 3.50 12.95
C ARG A 66 2.30 4.25 12.44
N GLU A 67 2.10 5.47 12.92
CA GLU A 67 0.93 6.28 12.62
C GLU A 67 0.99 6.81 11.18
N THR A 68 -0.10 6.58 10.44
CA THR A 68 -0.31 7.15 9.11
C THR A 68 -1.11 8.42 9.32
N ARG A 69 -0.68 9.55 8.72
CA ARG A 69 -1.35 10.83 8.93
C ARG A 69 -2.80 10.73 8.46
N LYS A 70 -3.69 11.46 9.12
CA LYS A 70 -5.12 11.48 8.79
C LYS A 70 -5.38 11.85 7.31
N GLU A 71 -4.63 12.79 6.78
CA GLU A 71 -4.73 13.19 5.36
C GLU A 71 -4.37 12.04 4.40
N ASP A 72 -3.34 11.26 4.71
CA ASP A 72 -2.95 10.09 3.93
C ASP A 72 -4.02 8.98 4.04
N MET A 73 -4.61 8.81 5.22
CA MET A 73 -5.71 7.88 5.47
C MET A 73 -6.94 8.20 4.62
N ASP A 74 -7.39 9.46 4.66
CA ASP A 74 -8.55 9.93 3.88
C ASP A 74 -8.33 9.75 2.38
N LEU A 75 -7.09 9.95 1.91
CA LEU A 75 -6.71 9.77 0.51
C LEU A 75 -6.69 8.30 0.10
N ILE A 76 -6.18 7.41 0.97
CA ILE A 76 -6.19 5.96 0.76
C ILE A 76 -7.63 5.46 0.64
N GLU A 77 -8.53 5.90 1.53
CA GLU A 77 -9.94 5.51 1.50
C GLU A 77 -10.62 5.94 0.19
N LYS A 78 -10.48 7.21 -0.20
CA LYS A 78 -11.05 7.73 -1.46
C LYS A 78 -10.55 6.96 -2.68
N ARG A 79 -9.25 6.65 -2.72
CA ARG A 79 -8.65 5.91 -3.84
C ARG A 79 -9.03 4.44 -3.82
N TYR A 80 -9.22 3.83 -2.65
CA TYR A 80 -9.73 2.47 -2.53
C TYR A 80 -11.13 2.34 -3.11
N GLN A 81 -12.04 3.26 -2.79
CA GLN A 81 -13.38 3.29 -3.39
C GLN A 81 -13.33 3.44 -4.92
N ARG A 82 -12.42 4.28 -5.44
CA ARG A 82 -12.21 4.41 -6.89
C ARG A 82 -11.68 3.12 -7.52
N ALA A 83 -10.71 2.46 -6.89
CA ALA A 83 -10.16 1.19 -7.35
C ALA A 83 -11.24 0.10 -7.42
N GLN A 84 -12.11 0.01 -6.42
CA GLN A 84 -13.25 -0.92 -6.44
C GLN A 84 -14.23 -0.66 -7.59
N ARG A 85 -14.49 0.61 -7.95
CA ARG A 85 -15.32 0.94 -9.11
C ARG A 85 -14.63 0.51 -10.41
N MET A 86 -13.32 0.74 -10.51
CA MET A 86 -12.52 0.35 -11.68
C MET A 86 -12.34 -1.16 -11.81
N SER A 87 -12.41 -1.93 -10.72
CA SER A 87 -12.27 -3.39 -10.77
C SER A 87 -13.55 -4.12 -11.17
N LYS A 88 -14.71 -3.45 -11.03
CA LYS A 88 -16.03 -3.98 -11.39
C LYS A 88 -16.44 -3.67 -12.83
N SER A 89 -15.63 -2.88 -13.55
CA SER A 89 -15.80 -2.55 -14.96
C SER A 89 -14.89 -3.39 -15.83
#